data_AF-A0A1M7RWC8-F1
#
_entry.id   AF-A0A1M7RWC8-F1
#
_cell.length_a   1.000
_cell.length_b   1.000
_cell.length_c   1.000
_cell.angle_alpha   90.00
_cell.angle_beta   90.00
_cell.angle_gamma   90.00
#
_symmetry.space_group_name_H-M   'P 1'
#
loop_
_entity.id
_entity.type
_entity.pdbx_description
1 polymer ?
#
loop_
_entity_poly.entity_id
_entity_poly.type
_entity_poly.pdbx_seq_one_letter_code
_entity_poly.pdbx_strand_id
1 'polypeptide(L)'
;MRASLIAAASVAIALAAPLGALVAAPTPGSGPYVAVVPPWRDADAVIARAGGAPLLPFRAPFGALVEGGPDLPRRLVAAGAWTVLDGATLAMICGVSK
;
A
#
# COMPACT_ATOMS: atom_id res chain seq x y z
N MET A 1 -12.33 -25.06 -25.45
CA MET A 1 -12.77 -23.65 -25.30
C MET A 1 -13.41 -23.36 -23.93
N ARG A 2 -14.42 -24.11 -23.49
CA ARG A 2 -15.05 -23.95 -22.15
C ARG A 2 -14.08 -24.14 -20.98
N ALA A 3 -13.20 -25.14 -21.03
CA ALA A 3 -12.22 -25.40 -19.97
C ALA A 3 -11.17 -24.27 -19.83
N SER A 4 -10.74 -23.66 -20.94
CA SER A 4 -9.80 -22.54 -20.95
C SER A 4 -10.40 -21.26 -20.36
N LEU A 5 -11.69 -21.01 -20.58
CA LEU A 5 -12.43 -19.90 -19.96
C LEU A 5 -12.54 -20.06 -18.44
N ILE A 6 -12.78 -21.29 -17.97
CA ILE A 6 -12.87 -21.58 -16.53
C ILE A 6 -11.51 -21.39 -15.85
N ALA A 7 -10.42 -21.87 -16.47
CA ALA A 7 -9.07 -21.69 -15.93
C ALA A 7 -8.66 -20.21 -15.83
N ALA A 8 -8.93 -19.43 -16.88
CA ALA A 8 -8.61 -17.99 -16.89
C ALA A 8 -9.41 -17.20 -15.84
N ALA A 9 -10.71 -17.51 -15.67
CA ALA A 9 -11.54 -16.88 -14.66
C ALA A 9 -11.07 -17.20 -13.24
N SER A 10 -10.61 -18.44 -13.00
CA SER A 10 -10.10 -18.88 -11.70
C SER A 10 -8.84 -18.11 -11.29
N VAL A 11 -7.91 -17.90 -12.22
CA VAL A 11 -6.68 -17.14 -11.99
C VAL A 11 -6.99 -15.66 -11.73
N ALA A 12 -7.91 -15.07 -12.50
CA ALA A 12 -8.31 -13.68 -12.30
C ALA A 12 -8.95 -13.45 -10.92
N ILE A 13 -9.79 -14.36 -10.44
CA ILE A 13 -10.42 -14.28 -9.11
C ILE A 13 -9.38 -14.45 -8.00
N ALA A 14 -8.44 -15.39 -8.15
CA ALA A 14 -7.38 -15.63 -7.19
C ALA A 14 -6.44 -14.41 -7.02
N LEU A 15 -6.20 -13.66 -8.10
CA LEU A 15 -5.41 -12.42 -8.07
C LEU A 15 -6.24 -11.21 -7.60
N ALA A 16 -7.55 -11.19 -7.87
CA ALA A 16 -8.43 -10.09 -7.46
C ALA A 16 -8.68 -10.05 -5.95
N ALA A 17 -8.67 -11.20 -5.26
CA ALA A 17 -8.87 -11.26 -3.82
C ALA A 17 -7.81 -10.51 -2.99
N PRO A 18 -6.49 -10.72 -3.16
CA PRO A 18 -5.48 -9.95 -2.44
C PRO A 18 -5.50 -8.46 -2.84
N LEU A 19 -5.77 -8.16 -4.12
CA LEU A 19 -5.91 -6.77 -4.59
C LEU A 19 -7.14 -6.07 -3.98
N GLY A 20 -8.27 -6.77 -3.83
CA GLY A 20 -9.47 -6.24 -3.20
C GLY A 20 -9.31 -6.00 -1.70
N ALA A 21 -8.64 -6.92 -1.01
CA ALA A 21 -8.29 -6.74 0.41
C ALA A 21 -7.38 -5.53 0.64
N LEU A 22 -6.46 -5.26 -0.29
CA LEU A 22 -5.60 -4.08 -0.27
C LEU A 22 -6.38 -2.76 -0.47
N VAL A 23 -7.48 -2.77 -1.22
CA VAL A 23 -8.32 -1.58 -1.45
C VAL A 23 -9.30 -1.33 -0.29
N ALA A 24 -9.75 -2.39 0.40
CA ALA A 24 -10.74 -2.32 1.46
C ALA A 24 -10.15 -2.11 2.87
N ALA A 25 -8.83 -1.93 3.00
CA ALA A 25 -8.18 -1.71 4.29
C ALA A 25 -8.70 -0.40 4.95
N PRO A 26 -9.04 -0.41 6.25
CA PRO A 26 -9.51 0.78 6.97
C PRO A 26 -8.54 1.95 6.82
N THR A 27 -9.07 3.16 6.58
CA THR A 27 -8.23 4.37 6.59
C THR A 27 -7.86 4.69 8.04
N PRO A 28 -6.56 4.68 8.40
CA PRO A 28 -6.13 4.86 9.78
C PRO A 28 -6.18 6.33 10.16
N GLY A 29 -6.60 6.58 11.40
CA GLY A 29 -6.39 7.86 12.07
C GLY A 29 -4.92 8.29 11.99
N SER A 30 -4.69 9.60 12.07
CA SER A 30 -3.37 10.26 11.96
C SER A 30 -2.26 9.43 12.60
N GLY A 31 -1.46 8.79 11.78
CA GLY A 31 -0.44 7.85 12.22
C GLY A 31 0.60 7.62 11.15
N PRO A 32 1.72 6.99 11.51
CA PRO A 32 2.71 6.62 10.53
C PRO A 32 2.13 5.59 9.56
N TYR A 33 2.24 5.87 8.27
CA TYR A 33 1.87 4.99 7.19
C TYR A 33 3.12 4.39 6.53
N VAL A 34 2.99 3.20 5.96
CA VAL A 34 4.01 2.67 5.05
C VAL A 34 3.51 2.85 3.62
N ALA A 35 4.15 3.77 2.90
CA ALA A 35 3.94 3.93 1.46
C ALA A 35 4.66 2.80 0.73
N VAL A 36 3.93 2.02 -0.07
CA VAL A 36 4.51 1.00 -0.95
C VAL A 36 4.70 1.61 -2.33
N VAL A 37 5.95 1.83 -2.73
CA VAL A 37 6.32 2.50 -3.98
C VAL A 37 7.02 1.49 -4.90
N PRO A 38 6.65 1.42 -6.20
CA PRO A 38 7.38 0.60 -7.15
C PRO A 38 8.87 1.00 -7.25
N PRO A 39 9.79 0.05 -7.45
CA PRO A 39 11.23 0.31 -7.39
C PRO A 39 11.75 1.19 -8.54
N TRP A 40 10.98 1.34 -9.62
CA TRP A 40 11.29 2.23 -10.75
C TRP A 40 10.80 3.67 -10.56
N ARG A 41 10.17 3.99 -9.41
CA ARG A 41 9.78 5.36 -9.05
C ARG A 41 10.65 5.85 -7.91
N ASP A 42 10.94 7.14 -7.93
CA ASP A 42 11.58 7.81 -6.80
C ASP A 42 10.57 7.96 -5.66
N ALA A 43 10.79 7.20 -4.59
CA ALA A 43 9.95 7.23 -3.40
C ALA A 43 9.97 8.61 -2.71
N ASP A 44 11.10 9.32 -2.68
CA ASP A 44 11.16 10.67 -2.09
C ASP A 44 10.27 11.64 -2.86
N ALA A 45 10.34 11.60 -4.19
CA ALA A 45 9.50 12.42 -5.04
C ALA A 45 8.00 12.07 -4.89
N VAL A 46 7.64 10.82 -4.66
CA VAL A 46 6.25 10.42 -4.36
C VAL A 46 5.80 11.00 -3.02
N ILE A 47 6.61 10.84 -1.97
CA ILE A 47 6.29 11.29 -0.61
C ILE A 47 6.20 12.81 -0.54
N ALA A 48 7.16 13.52 -1.14
CA ALA A 48 7.19 14.98 -1.19
C ALA A 48 5.96 15.55 -1.93
N ARG A 49 5.58 14.96 -3.09
CA ARG A 49 4.36 15.36 -3.82
C ARG A 49 3.09 15.09 -3.02
N ALA A 50 3.06 14.01 -2.25
CA ALA A 50 1.97 13.69 -1.35
C ALA A 50 1.97 14.55 -0.08
N GLY A 51 2.98 15.42 0.13
CA GLY A 51 3.13 16.24 1.32
C GLY A 51 3.29 15.43 2.61
N GLY A 52 3.85 14.22 2.51
CA GLY A 52 4.24 13.41 3.67
C GLY A 52 5.65 13.74 4.14
N ALA A 53 5.96 13.37 5.38
CA ALA A 53 7.29 13.49 5.95
C ALA A 53 7.89 12.09 6.17
N PRO A 54 9.06 11.74 5.60
CA PRO A 54 9.71 10.47 5.87
C PRO A 54 10.18 10.40 7.33
N LEU A 55 9.93 9.26 7.98
CA LEU A 55 10.30 9.04 9.39
C LEU A 55 11.68 8.42 9.59
N LEU A 56 12.19 7.71 8.57
CA LEU A 56 13.45 6.98 8.64
C LEU A 56 14.41 7.45 7.54
N PRO A 57 15.73 7.49 7.81
CA PRO A 57 16.73 7.87 6.81
C PRO A 57 16.96 6.77 5.76
N PHE A 58 16.58 5.53 6.07
CA PHE A 58 16.65 4.37 5.18
C PHE A 58 15.27 3.80 4.88
N ARG A 59 15.14 3.17 3.72
CA ARG A 59 13.90 2.61 3.18
C ARG A 59 14.06 1.13 2.88
N ALA A 60 12.97 0.37 2.97
CA ALA A 60 12.89 -0.94 2.36
C ALA A 60 12.81 -0.80 0.83
N PRO A 61 13.13 -1.85 0.03
CA PRO A 61 13.12 -1.78 -1.44
C PRO A 61 11.82 -1.23 -2.04
N PHE A 62 10.69 -1.46 -1.36
CA PHE A 62 9.38 -0.96 -1.77
C PHE A 62 8.71 -0.08 -0.72
N GLY A 63 9.23 -0.04 0.51
CA GLY A 63 8.51 0.50 1.66
C GLY A 63 9.18 1.74 2.23
N ALA A 64 8.42 2.83 2.38
CA ALA A 64 8.84 4.03 3.07
C ALA A 64 7.87 4.35 4.21
N LEU A 65 8.41 4.47 5.43
CA LEU A 65 7.64 4.90 6.60
C LEU A 65 7.50 6.42 6.59
N VAL A 66 6.25 6.90 6.60
CA VAL A 66 5.91 8.31 6.43
C VAL A 66 4.84 8.76 7.41
N GLU A 67 4.96 10.01 7.86
CA GLU A 67 3.99 10.67 8.72
C GLU A 67 3.21 11.75 7.94
N GLY A 68 1.95 11.96 8.32
CA GLY A 68 1.14 13.07 7.85
C GLY A 68 -0.31 12.98 8.30
N GLY A 69 -1.14 13.88 7.76
CA GLY A 69 -2.56 13.98 8.09
C GLY A 69 -3.42 12.84 7.52
N PRO A 70 -4.71 12.80 7.87
CA PRO A 70 -5.62 11.70 7.52
C PRO A 70 -5.81 11.48 6.01
N ASP A 71 -5.61 12.51 5.18
CA ASP A 71 -5.71 12.41 3.72
C ASP A 71 -4.42 11.93 3.04
N LEU A 72 -3.33 11.76 3.79
CA LEU A 72 -2.03 11.37 3.23
C LEU A 72 -2.08 10.05 2.44
N PRO A 73 -2.77 8.98 2.89
CA PRO A 73 -2.85 7.73 2.13
C PRO A 73 -3.39 7.94 0.71
N ARG A 74 -4.48 8.70 0.58
CA ARG A 74 -5.07 9.04 -0.72
C ARG A 74 -4.10 9.83 -1.60
N ARG A 75 -3.38 10.79 -1.02
CA ARG A 75 -2.39 11.62 -1.74
C ARG A 75 -1.16 10.82 -2.19
N LEU A 76 -0.71 9.86 -1.38
CA LEU A 76 0.40 8.95 -1.72
C LEU A 76 0.06 8.07 -2.92
N VAL A 77 -1.13 7.47 -2.93
CA VAL A 77 -1.60 6.68 -4.08
C VAL A 77 -1.71 7.56 -5.33
N ALA A 78 -2.29 8.76 -5.21
CA ALA A 78 -2.37 9.72 -6.31
C ALA A 78 -0.99 10.19 -6.82
N ALA A 79 0.03 10.23 -5.96
CA ALA A 79 1.41 10.56 -6.31
C ALA A 79 2.19 9.39 -6.95
N GLY A 80 1.65 8.18 -6.89
CA GLY A 80 2.21 6.98 -7.53
C GLY A 80 2.76 5.92 -6.57
N ALA A 81 2.36 5.93 -5.30
CA ALA A 81 2.44 4.73 -4.48
C ALA A 81 1.45 3.68 -5.02
N TRP A 82 1.82 2.41 -4.98
CA TRP A 82 0.89 1.32 -5.31
C TRP A 82 -0.19 1.14 -4.25
N THR A 83 0.20 1.23 -2.98
CA THR A 83 -0.71 1.12 -1.83
C THR A 83 -0.08 1.82 -0.63
N VAL A 84 -0.88 2.00 0.42
CA VAL A 84 -0.47 2.57 1.69
C VAL A 84 -0.97 1.66 2.80
N LEU A 85 -0.04 1.17 3.61
CA LEU A 85 -0.34 0.29 4.74
C LEU A 85 -0.29 1.08 6.04
N ASP A 86 -1.07 0.63 7.00
CA ASP A 86 -1.13 1.25 8.32
C ASP A 86 -0.67 0.34 9.43
N GLY A 87 -0.64 0.89 10.65
CA GLY A 87 -0.28 0.13 11.83
C GLY A 87 -1.11 -1.14 12.01
N ALA A 88 -2.43 -1.09 11.78
CA ALA A 88 -3.30 -2.25 11.95
C ALA A 88 -3.04 -3.33 10.89
N THR A 89 -2.94 -2.94 9.61
CA THR A 89 -2.64 -3.86 8.50
C THR A 89 -1.26 -4.47 8.65
N LEU A 90 -0.26 -3.69 9.03
CA LEU A 90 1.08 -4.21 9.31
C LEU A 90 1.08 -5.19 10.49
N ALA A 91 0.34 -4.89 11.56
CA ALA A 91 0.21 -5.78 12.70
C ALA A 91 -0.40 -7.13 12.29
N MET A 92 -1.46 -7.12 11.48
CA MET A 92 -2.05 -8.33 10.91
C MET A 92 -1.05 -9.14 10.08
N ILE A 93 -0.27 -8.50 9.21
CA ILE A 93 0.75 -9.18 8.38
C ILE A 93 1.83 -9.81 9.25
N CYS A 94 2.26 -9.11 10.30
CA CYS A 94 3.25 -9.59 11.24
C CYS A 94 2.72 -10.65 12.22
N GLY A 95 1.44 -10.99 12.17
CA GLY A 95 0.81 -11.93 13.09
C GLY A 95 0.76 -11.43 14.54
N VAL A 96 0.88 -10.12 14.75
CA VAL A 96 0.76 -9.50 16.07
C VAL A 96 -0.57 -8.77 16.16
N SER A 97 -1.36 -9.13 17.15
CA SER A 97 -2.58 -8.40 17.49
C SER A 97 -2.22 -7.40 18.59
N LYS A 98 -2.62 -6.14 18.42
CA LYS A 98 -2.58 -5.16 19.51
C LYS A 98 -3.85 -5.28 20.35
#